data_AF-A0A2G9Z164-F1
#
_entry.id   AF-A0A2G9Z164-F1
#
_cell.length_a   1.000
_cell.length_b   1.000
_cell.length_c   1.000
_cell.angle_alpha   90.00
_cell.angle_beta   90.00
_cell.angle_gamma   90.00
#
_symmetry.space_group_name_H-M   'P 1'
#
loop_
_entity.id
_entity.type
_entity.pdbx_description
1 polymer ?
#
loop_
_entity_poly.entity_id
_entity_poly.type
_entity_poly.pdbx_seq_one_letter_code
_entity_poly.pdbx_strand_id
1 'polypeptide(L)'
;MQFKLPKNNERYQWTLHSIEKMKFYGLSEQKVLGIIKRPKRKEEGIVKNTVAVMQPVSLKLDAKGKASWKTETWAMYQTRRAGNPKSKNQISNKFQNIQKLLYPDRIKIISAWRYPGVSPEHNPIPAEILWEIAEQGLE
;
A
#
# COMPACT_ATOMS: atom_id res chain seq x y z
N MET A 1 10.68 23.72 -2.87
CA MET A 1 11.28 22.38 -2.67
C MET A 1 11.46 21.75 -4.03
N GLN A 2 12.69 21.37 -4.40
CA GLN A 2 12.94 20.72 -5.70
C GLN A 2 12.48 19.27 -5.63
N PHE A 3 11.52 18.88 -6.49
CA PHE A 3 11.04 17.51 -6.55
C PHE A 3 12.08 16.61 -7.23
N LYS A 4 12.50 15.54 -6.56
CA LYS A 4 13.39 14.52 -7.11
C LYS A 4 12.56 13.32 -7.53
N LEU A 5 12.71 12.90 -8.79
CA LEU A 5 12.00 11.74 -9.33
C LEU A 5 12.49 10.46 -8.62
N PRO A 6 11.58 9.64 -8.05
CA PRO A 6 11.99 8.40 -7.42
C PRO A 6 12.48 7.40 -8.48
N LYS A 7 13.47 6.58 -8.11
CA LYS A 7 14.03 5.55 -8.99
C LYS A 7 13.54 4.17 -8.60
N ASN A 8 13.23 3.36 -9.61
CA ASN A 8 12.92 1.94 -9.40
C ASN A 8 14.17 1.20 -8.93
N ASN A 9 13.99 0.23 -8.03
CA ASN A 9 15.04 -0.66 -7.57
C ASN A 9 14.49 -2.08 -7.39
N GLU A 10 15.31 -2.97 -6.83
CA GLU A 10 14.96 -4.37 -6.60
C GLU A 10 13.73 -4.55 -5.71
N ARG A 11 13.48 -3.61 -4.79
CA ARG A 11 12.41 -3.71 -3.78
C ARG A 11 11.18 -2.87 -4.09
N TYR A 12 11.34 -1.74 -4.77
CA TYR A 12 10.28 -0.77 -5.00
C TYR A 12 10.17 -0.42 -6.48
N GLN A 13 8.92 -0.45 -6.97
CA GLN A 13 8.56 0.01 -8.29
C GLN A 13 7.53 1.15 -8.16
N TRP A 14 7.82 2.29 -8.77
CA TRP A 14 6.97 3.47 -8.78
C TRP A 14 6.15 3.50 -10.07
N THR A 15 4.83 3.66 -9.93
CA THR A 15 3.95 3.91 -11.07
C THR A 15 3.96 5.39 -11.43
N LEU A 16 3.60 5.73 -12.67
CA LEU A 16 3.42 7.12 -13.09
C LEU A 16 2.45 7.87 -12.17
N HIS A 17 1.31 7.23 -11.83
CA HIS A 17 0.31 7.81 -10.94
C HIS A 17 0.88 8.15 -9.55
N SER A 18 1.69 7.26 -8.96
CA SER A 18 2.35 7.56 -7.69
C SER A 18 3.28 8.77 -7.77
N ILE A 19 4.03 8.90 -8.87
CA ILE A 19 4.96 10.01 -9.09
C ILE A 19 4.21 11.34 -9.25
N GLU A 20 3.12 11.35 -10.03
CA GLU A 20 2.27 12.53 -10.21
C GLU A 20 1.68 13.01 -8.89
N LYS A 21 1.14 12.09 -8.09
CA LYS A 21 0.58 12.41 -6.77
C LYS A 21 1.65 12.88 -5.80
N MET A 22 2.83 12.26 -5.81
CA MET A 22 3.96 12.75 -5.01
C MET A 22 4.37 14.17 -5.38
N LYS A 23 4.40 14.50 -6.68
CA LYS A 23 4.68 15.85 -7.16
C LYS A 23 3.61 16.84 -6.70
N PHE A 24 2.33 16.48 -6.81
CA PHE A 24 1.20 17.31 -6.39
C PHE A 24 1.20 17.60 -4.88
N TYR A 25 1.41 16.59 -4.04
CA TYR A 25 1.38 16.72 -2.58
C TYR A 25 2.74 17.07 -1.94
N GLY A 26 3.76 17.33 -2.75
CA GLY A 26 5.12 17.61 -2.26
C GLY A 26 5.68 16.48 -1.38
N LEU A 27 5.51 15.23 -1.81
CA LEU A 27 6.00 14.04 -1.10
C LEU A 27 7.33 13.58 -1.68
N SER A 28 8.32 13.40 -0.81
CA SER A 28 9.59 12.80 -1.21
C SER A 28 9.52 11.28 -1.22
N GLU A 29 10.41 10.64 -1.98
CA GLU A 29 10.59 9.19 -1.99
C GLU A 29 10.77 8.64 -0.57
N GLN A 30 11.66 9.25 0.22
CA GLN A 30 11.93 8.87 1.59
C GLN A 30 10.69 8.93 2.48
N LYS A 31 9.82 9.94 2.30
CA LYS A 31 8.59 10.07 3.09
C LYS A 31 7.63 8.92 2.80
N VAL A 32 7.44 8.59 1.52
CA VAL A 32 6.56 7.48 1.11
C VAL A 32 7.13 6.14 1.60
N LEU A 33 8.43 5.89 1.42
CA LEU A 33 9.08 4.68 1.90
C LEU A 33 9.04 4.55 3.43
N GLY A 34 9.12 5.66 4.16
CA GLY A 34 8.98 5.69 5.63
C GLY A 34 7.62 5.17 6.09
N ILE A 35 6.55 5.61 5.42
CA ILE A 35 5.17 5.19 5.71
C ILE A 35 4.99 3.70 5.42
N ILE A 36 5.52 3.22 4.28
CA ILE A 36 5.46 1.80 3.92
C ILE A 36 6.21 0.93 4.94
N LYS A 37 7.36 1.41 5.45
CA LYS A 37 8.19 0.64 6.40
C LYS A 37 7.61 0.60 7.81
N ARG A 38 7.01 1.69 8.29
CA ARG A 38 6.56 1.82 9.68
C ARG A 38 5.17 2.47 9.76
N PRO A 39 4.14 1.87 9.16
CA PRO A 39 2.82 2.46 9.14
C PRO A 39 2.23 2.59 10.55
N LYS A 40 1.47 3.66 10.79
CA LYS A 40 0.66 3.80 12.01
C LYS A 40 -0.66 3.06 11.84
N ARG A 41 -1.26 3.15 10.64
CA ARG A 41 -2.48 2.45 10.24
C ARG A 41 -2.24 1.72 8.93
N LYS A 42 -2.86 0.54 8.79
CA LYS A 42 -2.85 -0.30 7.60
C LYS A 42 -4.29 -0.65 7.26
N GLU A 43 -4.66 -0.48 6.00
CA GLU A 43 -5.97 -0.79 5.45
C GLU A 43 -5.80 -1.72 4.25
N GLU A 44 -6.61 -2.77 4.20
CA GLU A 44 -6.60 -3.72 3.10
C GLU A 44 -7.48 -3.19 1.97
N GLY A 45 -6.98 -3.26 0.74
CA GLY A 45 -7.72 -2.83 -0.44
C GLY A 45 -8.68 -3.92 -0.91
N ILE A 46 -9.74 -3.49 -1.60
CA ILE A 46 -10.71 -4.40 -2.26
C ILE A 46 -10.00 -5.32 -3.26
N VAL A 47 -9.03 -4.77 -4.00
CA VAL A 47 -8.22 -5.53 -4.96
C VAL A 47 -7.20 -6.39 -4.21
N LYS A 48 -7.17 -7.69 -4.54
CA LYS A 48 -6.25 -8.69 -3.97
C LYS A 48 -4.81 -8.15 -3.89
N ASN A 49 -4.18 -8.37 -2.72
CA ASN A 49 -2.80 -7.96 -2.40
C ASN A 49 -2.52 -6.44 -2.43
N THR A 50 -3.54 -5.61 -2.42
CA THR A 50 -3.40 -4.15 -2.35
C THR A 50 -3.57 -3.69 -0.93
N VAL A 51 -2.69 -2.82 -0.46
CA VAL A 51 -2.71 -2.30 0.90
C VAL A 51 -2.50 -0.79 0.85
N ALA A 52 -3.31 -0.06 1.60
CA ALA A 52 -3.10 1.34 1.90
C ALA A 52 -2.53 1.47 3.32
N VAL A 53 -1.54 2.34 3.48
CA VAL A 53 -0.88 2.60 4.76
C VAL A 53 -0.77 4.07 5.02
N MET A 54 -0.79 4.45 6.28
CA MET A 54 -0.74 5.84 6.69
C MET A 54 0.10 6.08 7.94
N GLN A 55 0.68 7.28 7.99
CA GLN A 55 1.22 7.88 9.21
C GLN A 55 0.78 9.35 9.34
N PRO A 56 0.57 9.85 10.57
CA PRO A 56 0.39 11.27 10.81
C PRO A 56 1.69 12.04 10.53
N VAL A 57 1.57 13.26 9.99
CA VAL A 57 2.74 14.12 9.69
C VAL A 57 3.34 14.69 10.97
N SER A 58 2.49 15.07 11.93
CA SER A 58 2.91 15.62 13.22
C SER A 58 1.92 15.15 14.28
N LEU A 59 2.38 14.23 15.13
CA LEU A 59 1.63 13.75 16.28
C LEU A 59 1.75 14.77 17.40
N LYS A 60 0.62 15.24 17.93
CA LYS A 60 0.55 16.03 19.16
C LYS A 60 -0.08 15.18 20.24
N LEU A 61 0.46 15.26 21.44
CA LEU A 61 -0.11 14.61 22.63
C LEU A 61 -0.73 15.69 23.50
N ASP A 62 -2.00 15.52 23.84
CA ASP A 62 -2.66 16.38 24.81
C ASP A 62 -2.19 16.04 26.23
N ALA A 63 -2.47 16.91 27.21
CA ALA A 63 -2.13 16.69 28.63
C ALA A 63 -2.71 15.38 29.22
N LYS A 64 -3.73 14.80 28.58
CA LYS A 64 -4.37 13.53 28.93
C LYS A 64 -3.78 12.32 28.16
N GLY A 65 -2.69 12.50 27.41
CA GLY A 65 -2.05 11.46 26.60
C GLY A 65 -2.77 11.12 25.28
N LYS A 66 -3.83 11.87 24.92
CA LYS A 66 -4.56 11.65 23.67
C LYS A 66 -3.75 12.18 22.48
N ALA A 67 -3.56 11.34 21.46
CA ALA A 67 -2.87 11.73 20.24
C ALA A 67 -3.81 12.43 19.25
N SER A 68 -3.38 13.56 18.70
CA SER A 68 -4.08 14.33 17.66
C SER A 68 -3.14 14.73 16.52
N TRP A 69 -3.66 14.84 15.30
CA TRP A 69 -2.91 15.29 14.14
C TRP A 69 -3.80 16.06 13.16
N LYS A 70 -3.18 16.94 12.36
CA LYS A 70 -3.88 17.76 11.36
C LYS A 70 -3.78 17.21 9.95
N THR A 71 -2.87 16.29 9.70
CA THR A 71 -2.60 15.80 8.34
C THR A 71 -2.01 14.41 8.41
N GLU A 72 -2.47 13.56 7.52
CA GLU A 72 -1.95 12.23 7.29
C GLU A 72 -1.23 12.16 5.95
N THR A 73 -0.23 11.30 5.87
CA THR A 73 0.35 10.89 4.59
C THR A 73 0.04 9.43 4.37
N TRP A 74 -0.51 9.16 3.19
CA TRP A 74 -0.98 7.87 2.74
C TRP A 74 -0.10 7.35 1.61
N ALA A 75 0.08 6.04 1.56
CA ALA A 75 0.65 5.33 0.43
C ALA A 75 -0.14 4.06 0.17
N MET A 76 -0.49 3.82 -1.08
CA MET A 76 -1.12 2.59 -1.53
C MET A 76 -0.14 1.81 -2.40
N TYR A 77 0.02 0.53 -2.09
CA TYR A 77 0.92 -0.35 -2.83
C TYR A 77 0.35 -1.76 -2.94
N GLN A 78 0.84 -2.49 -3.93
CA GLN A 78 0.55 -3.90 -4.11
C GLN A 78 1.77 -4.73 -3.72
N THR A 79 1.56 -5.79 -2.96
CA THR A 79 2.58 -6.80 -2.68
C THR A 79 2.44 -7.94 -3.67
N ARG A 80 3.52 -8.39 -4.31
CA ARG A 80 3.55 -9.73 -4.89
C ARG A 80 3.66 -10.75 -3.75
N ARG A 81 2.58 -11.04 -3.04
CA ARG A 81 2.53 -12.33 -2.35
C ARG A 81 2.11 -13.35 -3.38
N ALA A 82 2.93 -14.39 -3.45
CA ALA A 82 2.96 -15.53 -4.36
C ALA A 82 1.62 -15.85 -5.03
N GLY A 83 1.73 -16.26 -6.31
CA GLY A 83 0.61 -16.82 -7.05
C GLY A 83 -0.20 -17.81 -6.22
N ASN A 84 -1.49 -17.88 -6.52
CA ASN A 84 -2.47 -18.75 -5.89
C ASN A 84 -1.82 -20.12 -5.56
N PRO A 85 -1.73 -20.55 -4.29
CA PRO A 85 -1.12 -21.83 -3.92
C PRO A 85 -1.82 -23.05 -4.54
N LYS A 86 -2.95 -22.83 -5.23
CA LYS A 86 -3.70 -23.84 -5.99
C LYS A 86 -3.08 -24.19 -7.36
N SER A 87 -2.08 -23.47 -7.88
CA SER A 87 -1.32 -23.91 -9.06
C SER A 87 -0.11 -24.75 -8.62
N LYS A 88 -0.36 -25.95 -8.10
CA LYS A 88 0.67 -26.99 -7.94
C LYS A 88 0.96 -27.62 -9.31
N ASN A 89 1.47 -26.84 -10.27
CA ASN A 89 2.15 -27.46 -11.40
C ASN A 89 3.54 -27.87 -10.92
N GLN A 90 3.85 -29.16 -11.06
CA GLN A 90 5.11 -29.86 -10.75
C GLN A 90 6.32 -29.34 -11.56
N ILE A 91 6.48 -28.03 -11.71
CA ILE A 91 7.66 -27.43 -12.33
C ILE A 91 8.72 -27.34 -11.24
N SER A 92 9.78 -28.13 -11.40
CA SER A 92 10.89 -28.34 -10.45
C SER A 92 11.26 -27.12 -9.59
N ASN A 93 11.38 -27.37 -8.27
CA ASN A 93 11.74 -26.38 -7.24
C ASN A 93 13.01 -25.55 -7.59
N LYS A 94 13.89 -26.06 -8.47
CA LYS A 94 15.12 -25.38 -8.91
C LYS A 94 14.84 -24.17 -9.80
N PHE A 95 13.91 -24.25 -10.75
CA PHE A 95 13.57 -23.12 -11.63
C PHE A 95 12.82 -22.02 -10.88
N GLN A 96 11.96 -22.38 -9.91
CA GLN A 96 11.25 -21.39 -9.08
C GLN A 96 12.22 -20.56 -8.22
N ASN A 97 13.26 -21.18 -7.66
CA ASN A 97 14.27 -20.46 -6.88
C ASN A 97 15.09 -19.49 -7.72
N ILE A 98 15.48 -19.88 -8.94
CA ILE A 98 16.21 -19.00 -9.87
C ILE A 98 15.32 -17.84 -10.32
N GLN A 99 14.05 -18.10 -10.66
CA GLN A 99 13.09 -17.05 -11.01
C GLN A 99 12.86 -16.06 -9.85
N LYS A 100 12.76 -16.55 -8.61
CA LYS A 100 12.62 -15.69 -7.43
C LYS A 100 13.87 -14.85 -7.15
N LEU A 101 15.06 -15.37 -7.47
CA LEU A 101 16.33 -14.64 -7.37
C LEU A 101 16.42 -13.54 -8.45
N LEU A 102 15.98 -13.84 -9.67
CA LEU A 102 16.00 -12.90 -10.81
C LEU A 102 14.87 -11.86 -10.74
N TYR A 103 13.75 -12.20 -10.10
CA TYR A 103 12.57 -11.35 -9.95
C TYR A 103 12.11 -11.34 -8.49
N PRO A 104 12.81 -10.61 -7.60
CA PRO A 104 12.40 -10.48 -6.21
C PRO A 104 11.00 -9.86 -6.12
N ASP A 105 10.26 -10.21 -5.07
CA ASP A 105 8.91 -9.68 -4.83
C ASP A 105 8.99 -8.17 -4.59
N ARG A 106 8.72 -7.40 -5.65
CA ARG A 106 8.75 -5.93 -5.61
C ARG A 106 7.45 -5.40 -5.06
N ILE A 107 7.55 -4.36 -4.24
CA ILE A 107 6.42 -3.54 -3.82
C ILE A 107 6.12 -2.56 -4.94
N LYS A 108 4.95 -2.69 -5.57
CA LYS A 108 4.49 -1.76 -6.60
C LYS A 108 3.70 -0.64 -5.93
N ILE A 109 4.26 0.55 -5.90
CA ILE A 109 3.65 1.74 -5.31
C ILE A 109 2.70 2.35 -6.33
N ILE A 110 1.40 2.33 -6.01
CA ILE A 110 0.31 2.73 -6.90
C ILE A 110 0.01 4.20 -6.73
N SER A 111 -0.10 4.67 -5.49
CA SER A 111 -0.45 6.07 -5.20
C SER A 111 0.10 6.52 -3.85
N ALA A 112 0.26 7.83 -3.67
CA ALA A 112 0.64 8.44 -2.40
C ALA A 112 0.01 9.83 -2.28
N TRP A 113 -0.65 10.14 -1.18
CA TRP A 113 -1.39 11.39 -1.02
C TRP A 113 -1.35 11.93 0.41
N ARG A 114 -1.73 13.19 0.57
CA ARG A 114 -1.99 13.79 1.89
C ARG A 114 -3.49 13.88 2.13
N TYR A 115 -3.90 13.58 3.35
CA TYR A 115 -5.29 13.74 3.78
C TYR A 115 -5.36 14.82 4.86
N PRO A 116 -6.22 15.85 4.73
CA PRO A 116 -6.42 16.86 5.75
C PRO A 116 -7.25 16.30 6.91
N GLY A 117 -6.68 16.30 8.11
CA GLY A 117 -7.33 15.78 9.32
C GLY A 117 -7.07 14.29 9.55
N VAL A 118 -8.05 13.65 10.21
CA VAL A 118 -8.06 12.21 10.51
C VAL A 118 -8.97 11.55 9.49
N SER A 119 -8.47 10.58 8.75
CA SER A 119 -9.28 9.86 7.77
C SER A 119 -10.30 8.94 8.45
N PRO A 120 -11.51 8.81 7.89
CA PRO A 120 -12.53 7.89 8.38
C PRO A 120 -11.99 6.47 8.49
N GLU A 121 -12.51 5.72 9.46
CA GLU A 121 -12.21 4.30 9.56
C GLU A 121 -12.94 3.53 8.45
N HIS A 122 -12.34 2.42 8.04
CA HIS A 122 -12.91 1.55 7.02
C HIS A 122 -14.24 0.98 7.52
N ASN A 123 -15.35 1.33 6.85
CA ASN A 123 -16.65 0.75 7.13
C ASN A 123 -16.75 -0.58 6.35
N PRO A 124 -16.97 -1.73 7.00
CA PRO A 124 -17.10 -3.00 6.31
C PRO A 124 -18.24 -2.95 5.30
N ILE A 125 -18.09 -3.70 4.20
CA ILE A 125 -19.16 -3.89 3.22
C ILE A 125 -20.35 -4.54 3.95
N PRO A 126 -21.58 -3.99 3.83
CA PRO A 126 -22.77 -4.59 4.43
C PRO A 126 -22.93 -6.07 4.09
N ALA A 127 -23.43 -6.86 5.03
CA ALA A 127 -23.53 -8.31 4.89
C ALA A 127 -24.39 -8.70 3.70
N GLU A 128 -25.44 -7.93 3.41
CA GLU A 128 -26.35 -8.17 2.29
C GLU A 128 -25.61 -8.17 0.94
N ILE A 129 -24.69 -7.23 0.75
CA ILE A 129 -23.89 -7.11 -0.47
C ILE A 129 -22.89 -8.27 -0.58
N LEU A 130 -22.31 -8.69 0.55
CA LEU A 130 -21.40 -9.84 0.57
C LEU A 130 -22.12 -11.13 0.17
N TRP A 131 -23.38 -11.31 0.57
CA TRP A 131 -24.21 -12.45 0.18
C TRP A 131 -24.54 -12.41 -1.31
N GLU A 132 -24.94 -11.25 -1.84
CA GLU A 132 -25.24 -11.09 -3.26
C GLU A 132 -24.02 -11.44 -4.14
N ILE A 133 -22.82 -10.97 -3.76
CA ILE A 133 -21.58 -11.29 -4.50
C ILE A 133 -21.28 -12.79 -4.46
N ALA A 134 -21.47 -13.44 -3.30
CA ALA A 134 -21.25 -14.87 -3.15
C ALA A 134 -22.23 -15.71 -3.97
N GLU A 135 -23.50 -15.29 -4.06
CA GLU A 135 -24.54 -15.96 -4.84
C GLU A 135 -24.34 -15.79 -6.35
N GLN A 136 -23.79 -14.64 -6.79
CA GLN A 136 -23.51 -14.35 -8.21
C GLN A 136 -22.19 -14.96 -8.75
N GLY A 137 -21.42 -15.69 -7.93
CA GLY A 137 -20.25 -16.46 -8.39
C GLY A 137 -19.04 -15.62 -8.87
N LEU A 138 -18.95 -14.35 -8.46
CA LEU A 138 -17.84 -13.44 -8.79
C LEU A 138 -16.71 -13.54 -7.73
N GLU A 139 -15.90 -14.61 -7.77
CA GLU A 139 -14.70 -14.80 -6.90
C GLU A 139 -13.33 -14.53 -7.58
#